data_AF-A0A8S2XPK0-F1
#
_entry.id   AF-A0A8S2XPK0-F1
#
_cell.length_a   1.000
_cell.length_b   1.000
_cell.length_c   1.000
_cell.angle_alpha   90.00
_cell.angle_beta   90.00
_cell.angle_gamma   90.00
#
_symmetry.space_group_name_H-M   'P 1'
#
loop_
_entity.id
_entity.type
_entity.pdbx_description
1 polymer ?
#
loop_
_entity_poly.entity_id
_entity_poly.type
_entity_poly.pdbx_seq_one_letter_code
_entity_poly.pdbx_strand_id
1 'polypeptide(L)'
;RNEAGNFTAARNVKKPSIRLKEALLENSIYLPLSIIIAQQRNCIVFKFGAQRHEHLKLIGNLYDQCQDTMVQFYTFLSNVLTSENFLTTFPSIKDLVLGFHLQVDAAFHISRPLFNLNVQAKFDELKQNNITSKAMTKSQEKTFLVSN
;
A
#
# COMPACT_ATOMS: atom_id res chain seq x y z
N ARG A 1 21.81 4.94 6.40
CA ARG A 1 22.35 5.67 5.23
C ARG A 1 21.14 6.14 4.44
N ASN A 2 20.59 7.32 4.77
CA ASN A 2 19.51 7.92 3.98
C ASN A 2 20.15 8.83 2.94
N GLU A 3 19.79 8.57 1.70
CA GLU A 3 20.40 9.11 0.48
C GLU A 3 20.12 10.61 0.34
N ALA A 4 21.18 11.40 0.44
CA ALA A 4 21.18 12.86 0.30
C ALA A 4 20.75 13.37 -1.10
N GLY A 5 20.46 12.47 -2.06
CA GLY A 5 19.92 12.81 -3.37
C GLY A 5 18.42 13.13 -3.39
N ASN A 6 17.66 12.74 -2.36
CA ASN A 6 16.19 12.88 -2.37
C ASN A 6 15.70 14.30 -2.06
N PHE A 7 16.56 15.19 -1.53
CA PHE A 7 16.12 16.46 -0.94
C PHE A 7 15.82 17.55 -1.97
N THR A 8 16.54 17.58 -3.10
CA THR A 8 16.35 18.61 -4.14
C THR A 8 15.22 18.26 -5.10
N ALA A 9 15.05 16.96 -5.44
CA ALA A 9 13.90 16.48 -6.21
C ALA A 9 12.59 16.68 -5.43
N ALA A 10 12.54 16.32 -4.14
CA ALA A 10 11.36 16.42 -3.29
C ALA A 10 10.78 17.84 -3.14
N ARG A 11 11.56 18.90 -3.37
CA ARG A 11 11.09 20.29 -3.25
C ARG A 11 10.25 20.75 -4.45
N ASN A 12 10.54 20.25 -5.65
CA ASN A 12 9.87 20.67 -6.90
C ASN A 12 8.68 19.77 -7.30
N VAL A 13 8.54 18.58 -6.73
CA VAL A 13 7.41 17.68 -7.05
C VAL A 13 6.13 17.99 -6.27
N LYS A 14 6.18 18.79 -5.18
CA LYS A 14 5.01 18.99 -4.31
C LYS A 14 3.76 19.51 -5.04
N LYS A 15 3.91 20.57 -5.85
CA LYS A 15 2.78 21.14 -6.61
C LYS A 15 2.27 20.20 -7.72
N PRO A 16 3.14 19.63 -8.58
CA PRO A 16 2.72 18.60 -9.55
C PRO A 16 2.08 17.37 -8.91
N SER A 17 2.62 16.87 -7.80
CA SER A 17 2.09 15.72 -7.05
C SER A 17 0.69 15.96 -6.50
N ILE A 18 0.43 17.17 -5.99
CA ILE A 18 -0.91 17.54 -5.52
C ILE A 18 -1.89 17.61 -6.69
N ARG A 19 -1.50 18.22 -7.82
CA ARG A 19 -2.36 18.25 -9.03
C ARG A 19 -2.66 16.84 -9.55
N LEU A 20 -1.66 15.96 -9.56
CA LEU A 20 -1.84 14.57 -9.93
C LEU A 20 -2.80 13.87 -8.97
N LYS A 21 -2.64 14.05 -7.66
CA LYS A 21 -3.58 13.53 -6.65
C LYS A 21 -5.01 13.99 -6.94
N GLU A 22 -5.20 15.29 -7.14
CA GLU A 22 -6.51 15.89 -7.37
C GLU A 22 -7.16 15.29 -8.61
N ALA A 23 -6.43 15.22 -9.74
CA ALA A 23 -6.92 14.61 -10.97
C ALA A 23 -7.26 13.12 -10.79
N LEU A 24 -6.46 12.39 -10.01
CA LEU A 24 -6.71 10.97 -9.72
C LEU A 24 -7.98 10.79 -8.87
N LEU A 25 -8.15 11.61 -7.83
CA LEU A 25 -9.29 11.55 -6.92
C LEU A 25 -10.59 11.99 -7.59
N GLU A 26 -10.55 13.11 -8.33
CA GLU A 26 -11.70 13.67 -9.05
C GLU A 26 -12.31 12.66 -10.01
N ASN A 27 -11.47 11.91 -10.73
CA ASN A 27 -11.92 10.92 -11.70
C ASN A 27 -12.02 9.50 -11.13
N SER A 28 -11.71 9.28 -9.84
CA SER A 28 -11.64 7.95 -9.21
C SER A 28 -10.77 6.93 -9.97
N ILE A 29 -9.73 7.42 -10.65
CA ILE A 29 -8.89 6.61 -11.55
C ILE A 29 -7.70 5.95 -10.86
N TYR A 30 -7.41 6.28 -9.60
CA TYR A 30 -6.27 5.72 -8.88
C TYR A 30 -6.34 4.20 -8.74
N LEU A 31 -7.49 3.64 -8.37
CA LEU A 31 -7.67 2.19 -8.26
C LEU A 31 -7.62 1.48 -9.63
N PRO A 32 -8.38 1.92 -10.66
CA PRO A 32 -8.27 1.35 -12.00
C PRO A 32 -6.83 1.40 -12.56
N LEU A 33 -6.14 2.53 -12.41
CA LEU A 33 -4.77 2.69 -12.89
C LEU A 33 -3.80 1.75 -12.15
N SER A 34 -3.93 1.63 -10.83
CA SER A 34 -3.20 0.66 -10.00
C SER A 34 -3.35 -0.77 -10.53
N ILE A 35 -4.58 -1.20 -10.77
CA ILE A 35 -4.87 -2.56 -11.26
C ILE A 35 -4.29 -2.77 -12.67
N ILE A 36 -4.50 -1.81 -13.57
CA ILE A 36 -4.02 -1.91 -14.96
C ILE A 36 -2.50 -1.99 -15.03
N ILE A 37 -1.77 -1.19 -14.25
CA ILE A 37 -0.29 -1.25 -14.23
C ILE A 37 0.17 -2.65 -13.81
N ALA A 38 -0.43 -3.22 -12.76
CA ALA A 38 -0.06 -4.54 -12.27
C ALA A 38 -0.46 -5.67 -13.25
N GLN A 39 -1.58 -5.52 -13.96
CA GLN A 39 -1.95 -6.44 -15.05
C GLN A 39 -1.03 -6.31 -16.26
N GLN A 40 -0.60 -5.10 -16.62
CA GLN A 40 0.28 -4.83 -17.75
C GLN A 40 1.64 -5.51 -17.55
N ARG A 41 2.16 -5.51 -16.32
CA ARG A 41 3.37 -6.27 -15.97
C ARG A 41 3.28 -7.75 -16.35
N ASN A 42 2.14 -8.38 -16.06
CA ASN A 42 1.89 -9.78 -16.45
C ASN A 42 1.74 -9.92 -17.96
N CYS A 43 1.03 -8.98 -18.58
CA CYS A 43 0.79 -8.93 -20.02
C CYS A 43 2.11 -8.91 -20.83
N ILE A 44 3.13 -8.18 -20.36
CA ILE A 44 4.46 -8.12 -20.99
C ILE A 44 5.06 -9.52 -21.13
N VAL A 45 5.03 -10.33 -20.07
CA VAL A 45 5.61 -11.67 -20.12
C VAL A 45 4.78 -12.61 -21.00
N PHE A 46 3.45 -12.62 -20.82
CA PHE A 46 2.59 -13.64 -21.45
C PHE A 46 2.19 -13.33 -22.88
N LYS A 47 1.98 -12.05 -23.25
CA LYS A 47 1.52 -11.68 -24.60
C LYS A 47 2.69 -11.33 -25.52
N PHE A 48 3.62 -10.49 -25.05
CA PHE A 48 4.76 -10.09 -25.87
C PHE A 48 5.80 -11.22 -25.97
N GLY A 49 6.04 -11.97 -24.88
CA GLY A 49 6.87 -13.17 -24.91
C GLY A 49 6.35 -14.31 -25.80
N ALA A 50 5.03 -14.44 -25.93
CA ALA A 50 4.43 -15.47 -26.78
C ALA A 50 4.56 -15.17 -28.28
N GLN A 51 4.72 -13.92 -28.67
CA GLN A 51 4.77 -13.52 -30.08
C GLN A 51 6.09 -13.89 -30.78
N ARG A 52 7.10 -14.47 -30.10
CA ARG A 52 8.38 -15.03 -30.62
C ARG A 52 9.23 -14.11 -31.54
N HIS A 53 8.74 -12.93 -31.89
CA HIS A 53 9.41 -11.97 -32.77
C HIS A 53 10.13 -10.86 -31.99
N GLU A 54 9.82 -10.69 -30.70
CA GLU A 54 10.51 -9.72 -29.84
C GLU A 54 11.72 -10.34 -29.15
N HIS A 55 12.82 -9.58 -29.11
CA HIS A 55 14.03 -10.01 -28.41
C HIS A 55 13.77 -10.08 -26.90
N LEU A 56 14.19 -11.18 -26.25
CA LEU A 56 14.03 -11.39 -24.81
C LEU A 56 14.56 -10.23 -23.96
N LYS A 57 15.64 -9.56 -24.41
CA LYS A 57 16.20 -8.37 -23.75
C LYS A 57 15.21 -7.20 -23.72
N LEU A 58 14.42 -7.01 -24.76
CA LEU A 58 13.39 -5.96 -24.82
C LEU A 58 12.26 -6.28 -23.85
N ILE A 59 11.77 -7.52 -23.85
CA ILE A 59 10.70 -7.97 -22.95
C ILE A 59 11.12 -7.80 -21.48
N GLY A 60 12.35 -8.20 -21.12
CA GLY A 60 12.90 -7.99 -19.78
C GLY A 60 12.96 -6.51 -19.40
N ASN A 61 13.46 -5.67 -20.29
CA ASN A 61 13.52 -4.22 -20.05
C ASN A 61 12.13 -3.59 -19.88
N LEU A 62 11.13 -4.00 -20.67
CA LEU A 62 9.75 -3.53 -20.53
C LEU A 62 9.15 -3.98 -19.20
N TYR A 63 9.41 -5.22 -18.78
CA TYR A 63 8.95 -5.75 -17.52
C TYR A 63 9.52 -4.95 -16.34
N ASP A 64 10.82 -4.69 -16.35
CA ASP A 64 11.49 -3.92 -15.29
C ASP A 64 10.96 -2.48 -15.22
N GLN A 65 10.79 -1.80 -16.36
CA GLN A 65 10.22 -0.45 -16.40
C GLN A 65 8.78 -0.41 -15.90
N CYS A 66 7.97 -1.43 -16.23
CA CYS A 66 6.61 -1.54 -15.74
C CYS A 66 6.59 -1.76 -14.22
N GLN A 67 7.46 -2.63 -13.71
CA GLN A 67 7.63 -2.88 -12.29
C GLN A 67 8.08 -1.61 -11.53
N ASP A 68 9.04 -0.86 -12.06
CA ASP A 68 9.49 0.40 -11.47
C ASP A 68 8.38 1.44 -11.44
N THR A 69 7.64 1.57 -12.54
CA THR A 69 6.47 2.47 -12.62
C THR A 69 5.41 2.09 -11.60
N MET A 70 5.16 0.78 -11.44
CA MET A 70 4.24 0.25 -10.45
C MET A 70 4.66 0.65 -9.04
N VAL A 71 5.91 0.40 -8.65
CA VAL A 71 6.44 0.73 -7.32
C VAL A 71 6.41 2.24 -7.07
N GLN A 72 6.80 3.06 -8.05
CA GLN A 72 6.77 4.52 -7.94
C GLN A 72 5.33 5.03 -7.75
N PHE A 73 4.37 4.49 -8.51
CA PHE A 73 2.97 4.89 -8.40
C PHE A 73 2.36 4.51 -7.05
N TYR A 74 2.60 3.28 -6.56
CA TYR A 74 2.11 2.88 -5.24
C TYR A 74 2.76 3.65 -4.09
N THR A 75 4.06 3.93 -4.19
CA THR A 75 4.77 4.77 -3.22
C THR A 75 4.20 6.19 -3.21
N PHE A 76 3.88 6.73 -4.39
CA PHE A 76 3.20 8.01 -4.50
C PHE A 76 1.81 7.96 -3.83
N LEU A 77 0.98 6.97 -4.15
CA LEU A 77 -0.35 6.82 -3.55
C LEU A 77 -0.29 6.69 -2.03
N SER A 78 0.62 5.88 -1.48
CA SER A 78 0.78 5.71 -0.03
C SER A 78 1.20 6.98 0.70
N ASN A 79 1.90 7.89 0.02
CA ASN A 79 2.35 9.16 0.61
C ASN A 79 1.30 10.27 0.53
N VAL A 80 0.34 10.13 -0.38
CA VAL A 80 -0.52 11.23 -0.82
C VAL A 80 -1.99 10.98 -0.45
N LEU A 81 -2.41 9.73 -0.38
CA LEU A 81 -3.70 9.33 0.16
C LEU A 81 -3.64 9.22 1.69
N THR A 82 -4.74 9.56 2.34
CA THR A 82 -4.93 9.28 3.77
C THR A 82 -5.15 7.78 3.99
N SER A 83 -4.79 7.28 5.17
CA SER A 83 -4.99 5.89 5.55
C SER A 83 -6.44 5.41 5.34
N GLU A 84 -7.42 6.29 5.59
CA GLU A 84 -8.85 6.01 5.45
C GLU A 84 -9.29 5.86 3.98
N ASN A 85 -8.85 6.76 3.10
CA ASN A 85 -9.16 6.68 1.67
C ASN A 85 -8.53 5.43 1.04
N PHE A 86 -7.34 5.05 1.52
CA PHE A 86 -6.67 3.83 1.09
C PHE A 86 -7.44 2.58 1.54
N LEU A 87 -7.91 2.54 2.80
CA LEU A 87 -8.69 1.42 3.36
C LEU A 87 -10.02 1.21 2.64
N THR A 88 -10.73 2.31 2.37
CA THR A 88 -12.10 2.27 1.84
C THR A 88 -12.13 1.97 0.34
N THR A 89 -11.07 2.33 -0.38
CA THR A 89 -11.09 2.20 -1.85
C THR A 89 -10.41 0.94 -2.36
N PHE A 90 -9.34 0.48 -1.72
CA PHE A 90 -8.65 -0.71 -2.22
C PHE A 90 -9.42 -1.98 -1.83
N PRO A 91 -9.73 -2.86 -2.80
CA PRO A 91 -10.44 -4.10 -2.55
C PRO A 91 -9.56 -5.08 -1.76
N SER A 92 -10.17 -6.13 -1.23
CA SER A 92 -9.44 -7.12 -0.43
C SER A 92 -8.36 -7.83 -1.27
N ILE A 93 -7.33 -8.37 -0.61
CA ILE A 93 -6.29 -9.14 -1.31
C ILE A 93 -6.87 -10.34 -2.07
N LYS A 94 -7.97 -10.93 -1.57
CA LYS A 94 -8.67 -12.03 -2.24
C LYS A 94 -9.28 -11.54 -3.56
N ASP A 95 -9.91 -10.37 -3.56
CA ASP A 95 -10.53 -9.81 -4.76
C ASP A 95 -9.47 -9.33 -5.77
N LEU A 96 -8.34 -8.80 -5.29
CA LEU A 96 -7.20 -8.45 -6.13
C LEU A 96 -6.66 -9.67 -6.91
N VAL A 97 -6.48 -10.80 -6.22
CA VAL A 97 -5.93 -12.01 -6.85
C VAL A 97 -6.98 -12.76 -7.67
N LEU A 98 -8.17 -13.01 -7.10
CA LEU A 98 -9.19 -13.86 -7.71
C LEU A 98 -10.11 -13.10 -8.68
N GLY A 99 -10.47 -11.86 -8.34
CA GLY A 99 -11.35 -11.02 -9.15
C GLY A 99 -10.61 -10.27 -10.26
N PHE A 100 -9.47 -9.66 -9.93
CA PHE A 100 -8.69 -8.87 -10.89
C PHE A 100 -7.51 -9.62 -11.51
N HIS A 101 -7.33 -10.89 -11.18
CA HIS A 101 -6.27 -11.76 -11.72
C HIS A 101 -4.86 -11.19 -11.57
N LEU A 102 -4.62 -10.48 -10.48
CA LEU A 102 -3.29 -9.96 -10.16
C LEU A 102 -2.38 -11.10 -9.67
N GLN A 103 -1.09 -10.99 -10.00
CA GLN A 103 -0.11 -11.89 -9.41
C GLN A 103 -0.02 -11.63 -7.90
N VAL A 104 0.25 -12.69 -7.15
CA VAL A 104 0.26 -12.68 -5.69
C VAL A 104 1.23 -11.62 -5.14
N ASP A 105 2.42 -11.50 -5.72
CA ASP A 105 3.43 -10.52 -5.32
C ASP A 105 2.93 -9.07 -5.48
N ALA A 106 2.26 -8.75 -6.60
CA ALA A 106 1.67 -7.44 -6.83
C ALA A 106 0.51 -7.18 -5.85
N ALA A 107 -0.39 -8.14 -5.67
CA ALA A 107 -1.52 -8.00 -4.73
C ALA A 107 -1.03 -7.76 -3.29
N PHE A 108 0.03 -8.45 -2.86
CA PHE A 108 0.67 -8.20 -1.57
C PHE A 108 1.35 -6.82 -1.52
N HIS A 109 2.01 -6.38 -2.59
CA HIS A 109 2.62 -5.05 -2.63
C HIS A 109 1.58 -3.94 -2.38
N ILE A 110 0.42 -4.05 -3.02
CA ILE A 110 -0.72 -3.12 -2.86
C ILE A 110 -1.29 -3.17 -1.45
N SER A 111 -1.43 -4.38 -0.89
CA SER A 111 -2.11 -4.60 0.40
C SER A 111 -1.22 -4.35 1.63
N ARG A 112 0.10 -4.15 1.47
CA ARG A 112 1.04 -3.96 2.59
C ARG A 112 0.67 -2.78 3.52
N PRO A 113 0.38 -1.57 3.01
CA PRO A 113 -0.02 -0.45 3.86
C PRO A 113 -1.29 -0.76 4.66
N LEU A 114 -2.26 -1.43 4.02
CA LEU A 114 -3.52 -1.87 4.65
C LEU A 114 -3.26 -2.81 5.83
N PHE A 115 -2.42 -3.83 5.64
CA PHE A 115 -2.07 -4.74 6.71
C PHE A 115 -1.32 -4.05 7.85
N ASN A 116 -0.35 -3.18 7.54
CA ASN A 116 0.40 -2.46 8.55
C ASN A 116 -0.53 -1.58 9.42
N LEU A 117 -1.49 -0.89 8.80
CA LEU A 117 -2.47 -0.09 9.52
C LEU A 117 -3.36 -0.94 10.42
N ASN A 118 -3.88 -2.07 9.90
CA ASN A 118 -4.73 -2.97 10.68
C ASN A 118 -3.99 -3.64 11.84
N VAL A 119 -2.74 -4.05 11.61
CA VAL A 119 -1.87 -4.62 12.65
C VAL A 119 -1.58 -3.58 13.73
N GLN A 120 -1.25 -2.34 13.34
CA GLN A 120 -0.99 -1.26 14.28
C GLN A 120 -2.23 -0.92 15.11
N ALA A 121 -3.39 -0.77 14.47
CA ALA A 121 -4.65 -0.52 15.15
C ALA A 121 -4.98 -1.63 16.16
N LYS A 122 -4.81 -2.90 15.77
CA LYS A 122 -5.06 -4.03 16.67
C LYS A 122 -4.07 -4.08 17.83
N PHE A 123 -2.81 -3.74 17.59
CA PHE A 123 -1.78 -3.65 18.63
C PHE A 123 -2.11 -2.57 19.65
N ASP A 124 -2.54 -1.38 19.19
CA ASP A 124 -2.90 -0.26 20.06
C ASP A 124 -4.14 -0.58 20.91
N GLU A 125 -5.15 -1.24 20.32
CA GLU A 125 -6.33 -1.75 21.04
C GLU A 125 -5.93 -2.72 22.16
N LEU A 126 -5.10 -3.71 21.85
CA LEU A 126 -4.63 -4.70 22.83
C LEU A 126 -3.81 -4.05 23.95
N LYS A 127 -2.97 -3.06 23.62
CA LYS A 127 -2.19 -2.30 24.60
C LYS A 127 -3.09 -1.52 25.55
N GLN A 128 -4.11 -0.82 25.04
CA GLN A 128 -5.07 -0.10 25.88
C GLN A 128 -5.84 -1.06 26.80
N ASN A 129 -6.35 -2.17 26.26
CA ASN A 129 -7.05 -3.18 27.05
C ASN A 129 -6.17 -3.77 28.16
N ASN A 130 -4.87 -3.97 27.91
CA ASN A 130 -3.93 -4.45 28.93
C ASN A 130 -3.67 -3.42 30.04
N ILE A 131 -3.58 -2.14 29.68
CA ILE A 131 -3.42 -1.03 30.65
C ILE A 131 -4.67 -0.90 31.52
N THR A 132 -5.85 -0.88 30.90
CA THR A 132 -7.14 -0.83 31.60
C THR A 132 -7.32 -2.01 32.54
N SER A 133 -6.97 -3.22 32.08
CA SER A 133 -7.02 -4.43 32.91
C SER A 133 -6.10 -4.33 34.13
N LYS A 134 -4.84 -3.89 33.95
CA LYS A 134 -3.89 -3.68 35.06
C LYS A 134 -4.32 -2.56 36.02
N ALA A 135 -4.95 -1.51 35.52
CA ALA A 135 -5.49 -0.44 36.36
C ALA A 135 -6.68 -0.92 37.21
N MET A 136 -7.54 -1.78 36.65
CA MET A 136 -8.65 -2.40 37.39
C MET A 136 -8.14 -3.35 38.47
N THR A 137 -7.13 -4.19 38.21
CA THR A 137 -6.56 -5.10 39.22
C THR A 137 -5.91 -4.33 40.39
N LYS A 138 -5.16 -3.25 40.11
CA LYS A 138 -4.59 -2.39 41.17
C LYS A 138 -5.64 -1.65 42.00
N SER A 139 -6.78 -1.32 41.40
CA SER A 139 -7.89 -0.66 42.12
C SER A 139 -8.60 -1.63 43.06
N GLN A 140 -8.77 -2.89 42.65
CA GLN A 140 -9.36 -3.94 43.49
C GLN A 140 -8.47 -4.31 44.70
N GLU A 141 -7.14 -4.39 44.53
CA GLU A 141 -6.21 -4.60 45.66
C GLU A 141 -6.26 -3.46 46.68
N LYS A 142 -6.36 -2.21 46.23
CA LYS A 142 -6.47 -1.04 47.13
C LYS A 142 -7.77 -1.02 47.94
N THR A 143 -8.90 -1.41 47.34
CA THR A 143 -10.19 -1.47 48.06
C THR A 143 -10.18 -2.58 49.12
N PHE A 144 -9.50 -3.70 48.86
CA PHE A 144 -9.38 -4.81 49.82
C PHE A 144 -8.49 -4.48 51.03
N LEU A 145 -7.45 -3.66 50.84
CA LEU A 145 -6.54 -3.23 51.92
C LEU A 145 -7.10 -2.14 52.85
N VAL A 146 -8.07 -1.35 52.39
CA VAL A 146 -8.69 -0.26 53.19
C VAL A 146 -9.87 -0.77 54.04
N SER A 147 -10.33 -1.99 53.81
CA SER A 147 -11.53 -2.56 54.43
C SER A 147 -11.25 -3.55 55.58
N ASN A 148 -9.99 -3.69 56.03
CA ASN A 148 -9.57 -4.53 57.16
C ASN A 148 -8.96 -3.70 58.29
#